data_AF-A0A660S0Q1-F1
#
_entry.id   AF-A0A660S0Q1-F1
#
_cell.length_a   1.000
_cell.length_b   1.000
_cell.length_c   1.000
_cell.angle_alpha   90.00
_cell.angle_beta   90.00
_cell.angle_gamma   90.00
#
_symmetry.space_group_name_H-M   'P 1'
#
loop_
_entity.id
_entity.type
_entity.pdbx_description
1 polymer ?
#
loop_
_entity_poly.entity_id
_entity_poly.type
_entity_poly.pdbx_seq_one_letter_code
_entity_poly.pdbx_strand_id
1 'polypeptide(L)'
;MTYYIRAKSYYRYASDLSKNLYQFKNNPAELQKKAQEIFKLGLKAIWALSYVIPPEKSPEFKELWEKTIESLEPEDIPEMEKIKNIIFSENFNSEQIINSINKFLEIIRKILQPIL
;
A
#
# COMPACT_ATOMS: atom_id res chain seq x y z
N MET A 1 -18.69 9.99 6.79
CA MET A 1 -18.23 9.33 8.04
C MET A 1 -17.71 7.91 7.79
N THR A 2 -18.47 7.01 7.17
CA THR A 2 -18.13 5.58 7.03
C THR A 2 -16.92 5.27 6.13
N TYR A 3 -16.66 6.09 5.11
CA TYR A 3 -15.53 5.92 4.19
C TYR A 3 -14.17 6.26 4.82
N TYR A 4 -14.11 7.29 5.68
CA TYR A 4 -12.91 7.59 6.49
C TYR A 4 -12.56 6.45 7.44
N ILE A 5 -13.56 5.80 8.05
CA ILE A 5 -13.37 4.63 8.91
C ILE A 5 -12.76 3.48 8.09
N ARG A 6 -13.26 3.23 6.88
CA ARG A 6 -12.74 2.17 6.00
C ARG A 6 -11.30 2.43 5.57
N ALA A 7 -10.98 3.63 5.13
CA ALA A 7 -9.61 4.03 4.76
C ALA A 7 -8.65 3.85 5.94
N LYS A 8 -9.04 4.32 7.14
CA LYS A 8 -8.25 4.17 8.38
C LYS A 8 -8.03 2.72 8.76
N SER A 9 -9.06 1.88 8.65
CA SER A 9 -8.97 0.45 8.94
C SER A 9 -8.02 -0.28 7.99
N TYR A 10 -8.10 -0.02 6.68
CA TYR A 10 -7.16 -0.62 5.72
C TYR A 10 -5.72 -0.17 5.97
N TYR A 11 -5.50 1.11 6.24
CA TYR A 11 -4.16 1.62 6.55
C TYR A 11 -3.59 1.01 7.84
N ARG A 12 -4.39 0.97 8.92
CA ARG A 12 -3.97 0.33 10.19
C ARG A 12 -3.62 -1.13 9.98
N TYR A 13 -4.45 -1.86 9.25
CA TYR A 13 -4.19 -3.27 8.97
C TYR A 13 -2.89 -3.46 8.15
N ALA A 14 -2.67 -2.65 7.13
CA ALA A 14 -1.43 -2.67 6.35
C ALA A 14 -0.19 -2.36 7.23
N SER A 15 -0.30 -1.38 8.13
CA SER A 15 0.76 -1.01 9.08
C SER A 15 1.04 -2.08 10.13
N ASP A 16 0.01 -2.77 10.64
CA ASP A 16 0.21 -3.85 11.60
C ASP A 16 0.85 -5.08 10.94
N LEU A 17 0.45 -5.39 9.70
CA LEU A 17 1.10 -6.45 8.91
C LEU A 17 2.57 -6.12 8.61
N SER A 18 2.91 -4.85 8.33
CA SER A 18 4.29 -4.49 8.01
C SER A 18 5.25 -4.66 9.19
N LYS A 19 4.79 -4.51 10.44
CA LYS A 19 5.60 -4.79 11.64
C LYS A 19 6.09 -6.24 11.69
N ASN A 20 5.33 -7.17 11.13
CA ASN A 20 5.64 -8.59 11.11
C ASN A 20 6.45 -9.02 9.87
N LEU A 21 6.68 -8.15 8.87
CA LEU A 21 7.42 -8.49 7.66
C LEU A 21 8.83 -9.05 7.95
N TYR A 22 9.52 -8.51 8.96
CA TYR A 22 10.87 -8.95 9.33
C TYR A 22 10.95 -10.43 9.71
N GLN A 23 9.85 -11.03 10.17
CA GLN A 23 9.79 -12.45 10.52
C GLN A 23 9.97 -13.35 9.28
N PHE A 24 9.63 -12.85 8.09
CA PHE A 24 9.73 -13.57 6.82
C PHE A 24 11.05 -13.31 6.08
N LYS A 25 12.02 -12.58 6.69
CA LYS A 25 13.29 -12.20 6.03
C LYS A 25 14.05 -13.39 5.42
N ASN A 26 13.97 -14.55 6.06
CA ASN A 26 14.62 -15.80 5.65
C ASN A 26 13.81 -16.63 4.64
N ASN A 27 12.57 -16.22 4.32
CA ASN A 27 11.73 -16.85 3.29
C ASN A 27 11.33 -15.79 2.24
N PRO A 28 12.19 -15.54 1.22
CA PRO A 28 11.99 -14.45 0.28
C PRO A 28 10.67 -14.52 -0.49
N ALA A 29 10.23 -15.71 -0.90
CA ALA A 29 8.97 -15.88 -1.64
C ALA A 29 7.75 -15.50 -0.78
N GLU A 30 7.74 -15.89 0.49
CA GLU A 30 6.67 -15.55 1.41
C GLU A 30 6.70 -14.06 1.80
N LEU A 31 7.90 -13.51 2.01
CA LEU A 31 8.12 -12.07 2.24
C LEU A 31 7.54 -11.25 1.09
N GLN A 32 7.84 -11.62 -0.15
CA GLN A 32 7.34 -10.91 -1.32
C GLN A 32 5.82 -10.98 -1.41
N LYS A 33 5.23 -12.16 -1.20
CA LYS A 33 3.77 -12.34 -1.19
C LYS A 33 3.10 -11.46 -0.13
N LYS A 34 3.69 -11.37 1.07
CA LYS A 34 3.21 -10.52 2.16
C LYS A 34 3.39 -9.03 1.86
N ALA A 35 4.50 -8.65 1.25
CA ALA A 35 4.73 -7.27 0.80
C ALA A 35 3.68 -6.85 -0.25
N GLN A 36 3.39 -7.70 -1.24
CA GLN A 36 2.35 -7.44 -2.23
C GLN A 36 0.95 -7.32 -1.60
N GLU A 37 0.66 -8.13 -0.58
CA GLU A 37 -0.60 -8.04 0.18
C GLU A 37 -0.72 -6.68 0.90
N ILE A 38 0.32 -6.27 1.63
CA ILE A 38 0.39 -4.98 2.33
C ILE A 38 0.28 -3.82 1.35
N PHE A 39 0.97 -3.90 0.22
CA PHE A 39 0.92 -2.89 -0.83
C PHE A 39 -0.52 -2.70 -1.34
N LYS A 40 -1.20 -3.80 -1.71
CA LYS A 40 -2.61 -3.76 -2.14
C LYS A 40 -3.54 -3.19 -1.08
N LEU A 41 -3.31 -3.48 0.21
CA LEU A 41 -4.09 -2.92 1.31
C LEU A 41 -3.89 -1.41 1.45
N GLY A 42 -2.66 -0.91 1.29
CA GLY A 42 -2.38 0.52 1.29
C GLY A 42 -3.07 1.26 0.14
N LEU A 43 -3.06 0.69 -1.08
CA LEU A 43 -3.79 1.28 -2.22
C LEU A 43 -5.31 1.31 -1.96
N LYS A 44 -5.86 0.24 -1.38
CA LYS A 44 -7.27 0.18 -0.96
C LYS A 44 -7.62 1.25 0.07
N ALA A 45 -6.68 1.63 0.94
CA ALA A 45 -6.90 2.68 1.93
C ALA A 45 -7.13 4.04 1.25
N ILE A 46 -6.34 4.38 0.22
CA ILE A 46 -6.55 5.60 -0.57
C ILE A 46 -7.85 5.51 -1.36
N TRP A 47 -8.03 4.41 -2.10
CA TRP A 47 -9.22 4.24 -2.94
C TRP A 47 -10.52 4.29 -2.13
N ALA A 48 -10.52 3.83 -0.88
CA ALA A 48 -11.67 3.94 0.01
C ALA A 48 -12.10 5.38 0.32
N LEU A 49 -11.24 6.39 0.07
CA LEU A 49 -11.61 7.80 0.15
C LEU A 49 -12.42 8.28 -1.05
N SER A 50 -12.21 7.66 -2.21
CA SER A 50 -12.88 8.06 -3.46
C SER A 50 -14.33 7.57 -3.54
N TYR A 51 -14.71 6.56 -2.74
CA TYR A 51 -16.03 5.93 -2.83
C TYR A 51 -16.83 6.05 -1.52
N VAL A 52 -17.90 6.84 -1.59
CA VAL A 52 -18.87 6.98 -0.49
C VAL A 52 -19.69 5.69 -0.32
N ILE A 53 -19.95 4.96 -1.41
CA ILE A 53 -20.72 3.72 -1.44
C ILE A 53 -19.77 2.55 -1.77
N PRO A 54 -19.76 1.44 -1.00
CA PRO A 54 -19.00 0.25 -1.37
C PRO A 54 -19.46 -0.26 -2.74
N PRO A 55 -18.57 -0.43 -3.73
CA PRO A 55 -18.96 -0.99 -5.00
C PRO A 55 -19.28 -2.48 -4.86
N GLU A 56 -20.13 -2.95 -5.77
CA GLU A 56 -20.56 -4.35 -5.83
C GLU A 56 -19.42 -5.31 -6.19
N LYS A 57 -18.38 -4.81 -6.86
CA LYS A 57 -17.19 -5.58 -7.24
C LYS A 57 -15.95 -5.05 -6.52
N SER A 58 -15.04 -5.97 -6.20
CA SER A 58 -13.72 -5.60 -5.68
C SER A 58 -12.94 -4.84 -6.75
N PRO A 59 -12.28 -3.72 -6.41
CA PRO A 59 -11.53 -2.93 -7.38
C PRO A 59 -10.33 -3.72 -7.90
N GLU A 60 -10.07 -3.58 -9.19
CA GLU A 60 -8.91 -4.20 -9.83
C GLU A 60 -7.62 -3.46 -9.45
N PHE A 61 -6.48 -4.14 -9.55
CA PHE A 61 -5.19 -3.52 -9.20
C PHE A 61 -4.91 -2.25 -10.02
N LYS A 62 -5.27 -2.26 -11.32
CA LYS A 62 -5.10 -1.11 -12.21
C LYS A 62 -5.86 0.11 -11.70
N GLU A 63 -7.13 -0.09 -11.31
CA GLU A 63 -7.98 0.97 -10.76
C GLU A 63 -7.44 1.52 -9.43
N LEU A 64 -7.02 0.62 -8.53
CA LEU A 64 -6.39 1.00 -7.26
C LEU A 64 -5.12 1.84 -7.48
N TRP A 65 -4.33 1.47 -8.48
CA TRP A 65 -3.09 2.16 -8.83
C TRP A 65 -3.37 3.55 -9.40
N GLU A 66 -4.23 3.65 -10.42
CA GLU A 66 -4.58 4.93 -11.06
C GLU A 66 -5.12 5.93 -10.03
N LYS A 67 -6.05 5.50 -9.16
CA LYS A 67 -6.57 6.36 -8.09
C LYS A 67 -5.52 6.80 -7.08
N THR A 68 -4.55 5.93 -6.81
CA THR A 68 -3.43 6.28 -5.93
C THR A 68 -2.54 7.34 -6.57
N ILE A 69 -2.19 7.19 -7.85
CA ILE A 69 -1.38 8.17 -8.58
C ILE A 69 -2.10 9.52 -8.68
N GLU A 70 -3.41 9.53 -8.93
CA GLU A 70 -4.23 10.77 -8.93
C GLU A 70 -4.24 11.50 -7.58
N SER A 71 -4.03 10.77 -6.48
CA SER A 71 -4.07 11.31 -5.11
C SER A 71 -2.69 11.70 -4.57
N LEU A 72 -1.63 11.46 -5.33
CA LEU A 72 -0.25 11.73 -4.94
C LEU A 72 0.21 13.09 -5.43
N GLU A 73 1.09 13.71 -4.64
CA GLU A 73 1.86 14.86 -5.12
C GLU A 73 2.81 14.41 -6.25
N PRO A 74 3.05 15.25 -7.29
CA PRO A 74 3.89 14.88 -8.43
C PRO A 74 5.31 14.42 -8.05
N GLU A 75 5.84 14.92 -6.93
CA GLU A 75 7.15 14.56 -6.39
C GLU A 75 7.23 13.14 -5.80
N ASP A 76 6.11 12.59 -5.31
CA ASP A 76 6.05 11.26 -4.70
C ASP A 76 5.78 10.16 -5.75
N ILE A 77 5.29 10.51 -6.96
CA ILE A 77 4.96 9.55 -8.04
C ILE A 77 6.16 8.67 -8.44
N PRO A 78 7.37 9.23 -8.73
CA PRO A 78 8.51 8.42 -9.14
C PRO A 78 8.97 7.42 -8.06
N GLU A 79 8.91 7.83 -6.78
CA GLU A 79 9.27 6.93 -5.67
C GLU A 79 8.22 5.83 -5.50
N MET A 80 6.93 6.15 -5.66
CA MET A 80 5.85 5.16 -5.63
C MET A 80 5.99 4.12 -6.75
N GLU A 81 6.32 4.54 -7.97
CA GLU A 81 6.61 3.64 -9.09
C GLU A 81 7.80 2.72 -8.83
N LYS A 82 8.89 3.28 -8.29
CA LYS A 82 10.08 2.52 -7.90
C LYS A 82 9.74 1.45 -6.87
N ILE A 83 8.96 1.80 -5.85
CA ILE A 83 8.52 0.85 -4.82
C ILE A 83 7.68 -0.27 -5.44
N LYS A 84 6.72 0.05 -6.31
CA LYS A 84 5.94 -0.96 -7.03
C LYS A 84 6.86 -1.93 -7.77
N ASN A 85 7.83 -1.40 -8.53
CA ASN A 85 8.73 -2.24 -9.31
C ASN A 85 9.57 -3.18 -8.42
N ILE A 86 10.01 -2.73 -7.24
CA ILE A 86 10.75 -3.56 -6.27
C ILE A 86 9.86 -4.66 -5.67
N ILE A 87 8.60 -4.37 -5.35
CA ILE A 87 7.69 -5.33 -4.72
C ILE A 87 7.25 -6.43 -5.71
N PHE A 88 7.15 -6.09 -7.00
CA PHE A 88 6.68 -6.98 -8.06
C PHE A 88 7.80 -7.53 -8.97
N SER A 89 9.07 -7.25 -8.70
CA SER A 89 10.20 -7.80 -9.46
C SER A 89 10.47 -9.27 -9.11
N GLU A 90 11.13 -10.01 -10.01
CA GLU A 90 11.56 -11.39 -9.75
C GLU A 90 12.89 -11.46 -8.97
N ASN A 91 13.73 -10.43 -9.10
CA ASN A 91 14.98 -10.29 -8.32
C ASN A 91 14.76 -9.26 -7.21
N PHE A 92 14.84 -9.71 -5.96
CA PHE A 92 14.59 -8.85 -4.81
C PHE A 92 15.48 -9.23 -3.61
N ASN A 93 15.92 -8.19 -2.89
CA ASN A 93 16.57 -8.33 -1.60
C ASN A 93 15.52 -8.10 -0.49
N SER A 94 15.48 -8.99 0.51
CA SER A 94 14.55 -8.91 1.64
C SER A 94 14.58 -7.53 2.33
N GLU A 95 15.75 -6.92 2.50
CA GLU A 95 15.87 -5.59 3.11
C GLU A 95 15.32 -4.49 2.21
N GLN A 96 15.53 -4.61 0.89
CA GLN A 96 14.96 -3.67 -0.06
C GLN A 96 13.43 -3.73 -0.04
N ILE A 97 12.83 -4.92 0.02
CA ILE A 97 11.38 -5.08 0.11
C ILE A 97 10.84 -4.42 1.37
N ILE A 98 11.44 -4.71 2.54
CA ILE A 98 10.96 -4.18 3.82
C ILE A 98 11.06 -2.66 3.85
N ASN A 99 12.20 -2.10 3.43
CA ASN A 99 12.38 -0.65 3.34
C ASN A 99 11.40 -0.01 2.36
N SER A 100 11.11 -0.67 1.24
CA SER A 100 10.14 -0.18 0.25
C SER A 100 8.72 -0.16 0.81
N ILE A 101 8.32 -1.17 1.58
CA ILE A 101 7.01 -1.19 2.25
C ILE A 101 6.90 -0.11 3.32
N ASN A 102 7.96 0.11 4.10
CA ASN A 102 7.94 1.17 5.13
C ASN A 102 7.77 2.55 4.48
N LYS A 103 8.57 2.85 3.44
CA LYS A 103 8.44 4.09 2.67
C LYS A 103 7.07 4.25 2.03
N PHE A 104 6.55 3.17 1.43
CA PHE A 104 5.21 3.15 0.88
C PHE A 104 4.17 3.58 1.92
N LEU A 105 4.18 2.95 3.09
CA LEU A 105 3.23 3.28 4.15
C LEU A 105 3.40 4.70 4.70
N GLU A 106 4.60 5.28 4.67
CA GLU A 106 4.80 6.70 4.98
C GLU A 106 4.15 7.63 3.94
N ILE A 107 4.29 7.32 2.66
CA ILE A 107 3.63 8.09 1.59
C ILE A 107 2.11 8.00 1.76
N ILE A 108 1.55 6.80 1.95
CA ILE A 108 0.12 6.63 2.21
C ILE A 108 -0.30 7.40 3.47
N ARG A 109 0.52 7.39 4.53
CA ARG A 109 0.23 8.13 5.77
C ARG A 109 0.10 9.63 5.53
N LYS A 110 0.97 10.23 4.71
CA LYS A 110 0.91 11.66 4.37
C LYS A 110 -0.45 12.00 3.73
N ILE A 111 -0.89 11.18 2.77
CA ILE A 111 -2.18 11.37 2.08
C ILE A 111 -3.35 11.23 3.05
N LEU A 112 -3.28 10.25 3.96
CA LEU A 112 -4.33 10.00 4.96
C LEU A 112 -4.23 10.89 6.20
N GLN A 113 -3.22 11.76 6.32
CA GLN A 113 -3.01 12.59 7.50
C GLN A 113 -4.23 13.44 7.91
N PRO A 114 -5.03 14.01 6.98
CA PRO A 114 -6.22 14.78 7.34
C PRO A 114 -7.30 13.98 8.10
N ILE A 115 -7.22 12.65 8.11
CA ILE A 115 -8.26 11.76 8.64
C ILE A 115 -7.73 10.73 9.66
N LEU A 116 -6.42 10.72 9.90
CA LEU A 116 -5.74 9.78 10.81
C LEU A 116 -5.78 10.25 12.28
#